data_AF-A0A1G2YM58-F1
#
_entry.id   AF-A0A1G2YM58-F1
#
_cell.length_a   1.000
_cell.length_b   1.000
_cell.length_c   1.000
_cell.angle_alpha   90.00
_cell.angle_beta   90.00
_cell.angle_gamma   90.00
#
_symmetry.space_group_name_H-M   'P 1'
#
loop_
_entity.id
_entity.type
_entity.pdbx_description
1 polymer ?
#
loop_
_entity_poly.entity_id
_entity_poly.type
_entity_poly.pdbx_seq_one_letter_code
_entity_poly.pdbx_strand_id
1 'polypeptide(L)'
;MSTEGQEQIKRSWLSLPIIATITRLLCRELTLENEYLKTEHKIFKSKIKGRIVFTDDERWTLVEAALAMSKDMLQDVVSIVKPETIW
;
A
#
# COMPACT_ATOMS: atom_id res chain seq x y z
N MET A 1 5.90 -37.48 28.23
CA MET A 1 5.75 -36.37 27.26
C MET A 1 4.30 -35.94 27.28
N SER A 2 4.02 -34.77 27.86
CA SER A 2 2.66 -34.31 28.21
C SER A 2 1.80 -34.06 26.97
N THR A 3 0.57 -34.54 26.99
CA THR A 3 -0.47 -34.39 25.95
C THR A 3 -0.77 -32.93 25.61
N GLU A 4 -0.54 -32.00 26.54
CA GLU A 4 -0.69 -30.54 26.34
C GLU A 4 0.26 -29.97 25.29
N GLY A 5 1.50 -30.47 25.20
CA GLY A 5 2.47 -29.98 24.21
C GLY A 5 2.06 -30.35 22.77
N GLN A 6 1.40 -31.50 22.59
CA GLN A 6 0.89 -31.94 21.29
C GLN A 6 -0.36 -31.17 20.87
N GLU A 7 -1.23 -30.81 21.81
CA GLU A 7 -2.39 -29.95 21.54
C GLU A 7 -1.98 -28.53 21.17
N GLN A 8 -0.97 -27.96 21.85
CA GLN A 8 -0.45 -26.62 21.58
C GLN A 8 0.16 -26.52 20.17
N ILE A 9 0.96 -27.52 19.79
CA ILE A 9 1.54 -27.63 18.44
C ILE A 9 0.41 -27.73 17.41
N LYS A 10 -0.59 -28.59 17.64
CA LYS A 10 -1.74 -28.76 16.72
C LYS A 10 -2.56 -27.47 16.54
N ARG A 11 -2.78 -26.70 17.61
CA ARG A 11 -3.42 -25.37 17.56
C ARG A 11 -2.58 -24.36 16.77
N SER A 12 -1.25 -24.41 16.90
CA SER A 12 -0.32 -23.61 16.11
C SER A 12 -0.41 -23.94 14.61
N TRP A 13 -0.43 -25.21 14.22
CA TRP A 13 -0.61 -25.62 12.81
C TRP A 13 -1.96 -25.19 12.24
N LEU A 14 -3.03 -25.18 13.05
CA LEU A 14 -4.36 -24.71 12.63
C LEU A 14 -4.46 -23.18 12.52
N SER A 15 -3.59 -22.43 13.22
CA SER A 15 -3.56 -20.96 13.15
C SER A 15 -2.98 -20.43 11.83
N LEU A 16 -2.03 -21.16 11.23
CA LEU A 16 -1.37 -20.76 9.98
C LEU A 16 -2.34 -20.63 8.79
N PRO A 17 -3.27 -21.57 8.54
CA PRO A 17 -4.32 -21.41 7.50
C PRO A 17 -5.23 -20.21 7.73
N ILE A 18 -5.57 -19.90 8.98
CA ILE A 18 -6.44 -18.76 9.34
C ILE A 18 -5.71 -17.45 9.02
N ILE A 19 -4.46 -17.31 9.48
CA ILE A 19 -3.62 -16.14 9.19
C ILE A 19 -3.45 -15.98 7.68
N ALA A 20 -3.08 -17.06 6.96
CA ALA A 20 -2.91 -17.01 5.51
C ALA A 20 -4.20 -16.59 4.77
N THR A 21 -5.36 -17.04 5.25
CA THR A 21 -6.66 -16.67 4.67
C THR A 21 -6.97 -15.20 4.92
N ILE A 22 -6.76 -14.70 6.14
CA ILE A 22 -6.98 -13.29 6.49
C ILE A 22 -6.02 -12.41 5.68
N THR A 23 -4.72 -12.74 5.65
CA THR A 23 -3.73 -12.03 4.85
C THR A 23 -4.12 -12.01 3.37
N ARG A 24 -4.52 -13.15 2.80
CA ARG A 24 -4.96 -13.22 1.40
C ARG A 24 -6.18 -12.34 1.13
N LEU A 25 -7.17 -12.33 2.02
CA LEU A 25 -8.37 -11.51 1.88
C LEU A 25 -8.03 -10.02 1.97
N LEU A 26 -7.28 -9.63 3.00
CA LEU A 26 -6.86 -8.25 3.23
C LEU A 26 -5.99 -7.73 2.07
N CYS A 27 -5.01 -8.52 1.60
CA CYS A 27 -4.19 -8.16 0.45
C CYS A 27 -5.04 -8.00 -0.82
N ARG A 28 -6.05 -8.85 -1.03
CA ARG A 28 -6.95 -8.74 -2.19
C ARG A 28 -7.77 -7.46 -2.14
N GLU A 29 -8.36 -7.15 -0.98
CA GLU A 29 -9.18 -5.94 -0.80
C GLU A 29 -8.34 -4.67 -0.98
N LEU A 30 -7.18 -4.58 -0.33
CA LEU A 30 -6.23 -3.49 -0.50
C LEU A 30 -5.75 -3.34 -1.95
N THR A 31 -5.58 -4.45 -2.68
CA THR A 31 -5.19 -4.41 -4.09
C THR A 31 -6.31 -3.80 -4.94
N LEU A 32 -7.56 -4.20 -4.72
CA LEU A 32 -8.71 -3.68 -5.46
C LEU A 32 -8.92 -2.18 -5.18
N GLU A 33 -8.81 -1.77 -3.92
CA GLU A 33 -8.93 -0.37 -3.53
C GLU A 33 -7.83 0.48 -4.17
N ASN A 34 -6.57 0.02 -4.16
CA ASN A 34 -5.47 0.72 -4.82
C ASN A 34 -5.68 0.85 -6.33
N GLU A 35 -6.15 -0.19 -7.02
CA GLU A 35 -6.42 -0.13 -8.47
C GLU A 35 -7.57 0.82 -8.80
N TYR A 36 -8.59 0.87 -7.95
CA TYR A 36 -9.67 1.86 -8.06
C TYR A 36 -9.13 3.29 -7.90
N LEU A 37 -8.40 3.58 -6.82
CA LEU A 37 -7.84 4.91 -6.55
C LEU A 37 -6.84 5.35 -7.64
N LYS A 38 -6.02 4.44 -8.18
CA LYS A 38 -5.15 4.71 -9.34
C LYS A 38 -5.97 5.11 -10.57
N THR A 39 -7.10 4.44 -10.80
CA THR A 39 -8.00 4.74 -11.93
C THR A 39 -8.64 6.11 -11.76
N GLU A 40 -9.16 6.42 -10.58
CA GLU A 40 -9.68 7.75 -10.25
C GLU A 40 -8.62 8.84 -10.42
N HIS A 41 -7.41 8.62 -9.89
CA HIS A 41 -6.29 9.55 -10.03
C HIS A 41 -5.97 9.83 -11.50
N LYS A 42 -5.94 8.81 -12.38
CA LYS A 42 -5.76 9.00 -13.83
C LYS A 42 -6.88 9.86 -14.44
N ILE A 43 -8.13 9.63 -14.03
CA ILE A 43 -9.29 10.40 -14.50
C ILE A 43 -9.24 11.85 -14.00
N PHE A 44 -8.88 12.11 -12.75
CA PHE A 44 -8.73 13.47 -12.24
C PHE A 44 -7.59 14.19 -12.93
N LYS A 45 -6.43 13.54 -13.09
CA LYS A 45 -5.29 14.11 -13.79
C LYS A 45 -5.62 14.49 -15.24
N SER A 46 -6.41 13.70 -15.96
CA SER A 46 -6.82 14.03 -17.34
C SER A 46 -7.77 15.23 -17.42
N LYS A 47 -8.48 15.55 -16.32
CA LYS A 47 -9.37 16.71 -16.21
C LYS A 47 -8.65 17.99 -15.79
N ILE A 48 -7.49 17.89 -15.14
CA ILE A 48 -6.70 19.05 -14.72
C ILE A 48 -6.04 19.67 -15.94
N LYS A 49 -6.38 20.94 -16.23
CA LYS A 49 -5.76 21.73 -17.31
C LYS A 49 -4.65 22.60 -16.72
N GLY A 50 -3.39 22.25 -17.00
CA GLY A 50 -2.21 23.01 -16.56
C GLY A 50 -1.33 22.28 -15.55
N ARG A 51 -0.34 22.99 -14.98
CA ARG A 51 0.52 22.45 -13.91
C ARG A 51 -0.15 22.66 -12.55
N ILE A 52 -0.12 21.63 -11.72
CA ILE A 52 -0.49 21.72 -10.30
C ILE A 52 0.73 22.30 -9.57
N VAL A 53 0.55 23.45 -8.94
CA VAL A 53 1.57 24.05 -8.07
C VAL A 53 1.24 23.59 -6.65
N PHE A 54 2.20 22.93 -6.03
CA PHE A 54 2.09 22.50 -4.65
C PHE A 54 2.69 23.56 -3.72
N THR A 55 2.08 23.73 -2.54
CA THR A 55 2.71 24.45 -1.43
C THR A 55 3.83 23.60 -0.81
N ASP A 56 4.70 24.22 -0.02
CA ASP A 56 5.78 23.48 0.65
C ASP A 56 5.24 22.41 1.62
N ASP A 57 4.13 22.69 2.30
CA ASP A 57 3.45 21.72 3.20
C ASP A 57 2.88 20.53 2.42
N GLU A 58 2.28 20.78 1.25
CA GLU A 58 1.77 19.72 0.37
C GLU A 58 2.93 18.87 -0.19
N ARG A 59 4.05 19.49 -0.56
CA ARG A 59 5.26 18.76 -0.99
C ARG A 59 5.81 17.91 0.14
N TRP A 60 5.86 18.43 1.36
CA TRP A 60 6.33 17.68 2.54
C TRP A 60 5.45 16.47 2.82
N THR A 61 4.13 16.64 2.75
CA THR A 61 3.17 15.53 2.92
C THR A 61 3.39 14.42 1.88
N LEU A 62 3.68 14.78 0.63
CA LEU A 62 4.01 13.81 -0.42
C LEU A 62 5.35 13.11 -0.19
N VAL A 63 6.34 13.82 0.38
CA VAL A 63 7.64 13.23 0.75
C VAL A 63 7.48 12.22 1.88
N GLU A 64 6.75 12.57 2.95
CA GLU A 64 6.51 11.64 4.07
C GLU A 64 5.77 10.38 3.61
N ALA A 65 4.75 10.53 2.77
CA ALA A 65 4.04 9.41 2.16
C ALA A 65 4.97 8.56 1.28
N ALA A 66 5.86 9.19 0.50
CA ALA A 66 6.85 8.52 -0.32
C ALA A 66 7.88 7.74 0.51
N LEU A 67 8.37 8.30 1.63
CA LEU A 67 9.35 7.65 2.50
C LEU A 67 8.81 6.38 3.19
N ALA A 68 7.49 6.32 3.42
CA ALA A 68 6.83 5.13 3.93
C ALA A 68 6.68 4.01 2.86
N MET A 69 6.91 4.32 1.59
CA MET A 69 6.81 3.37 0.47
C MET A 69 8.18 2.80 0.09
N SER A 70 8.18 1.60 -0.49
CA SER A 70 9.38 1.08 -1.14
C SER A 70 9.67 1.85 -2.44
N LYS A 71 10.94 1.86 -2.85
CA LYS A 71 11.39 2.53 -4.09
C LYS A 71 10.64 2.05 -5.34
N ASP A 72 10.30 0.77 -5.40
CA ASP A 72 9.56 0.18 -6.52
C ASP A 72 8.10 0.64 -6.52
N MET A 73 7.46 0.70 -5.35
CA MET A 73 6.08 1.19 -5.19
C MET A 73 5.96 2.69 -5.55
N LEU A 74 6.99 3.46 -5.20
CA LEU A 74 7.11 4.88 -5.55
C LEU A 74 7.05 5.13 -7.06
N GLN A 75 7.70 4.29 -7.87
CA GLN A 75 7.69 4.42 -9.33
C GLN A 75 6.30 4.18 -9.93
N ASP A 76 5.53 3.26 -9.34
CA ASP A 76 4.20 2.90 -9.82
C ASP A 76 3.12 3.91 -9.40
N VAL A 77 3.27 4.52 -8.23
CA VAL A 77 2.24 5.37 -7.61
C VAL A 77 2.45 6.85 -7.92
N VAL A 78 3.71 7.31 -7.94
CA VAL A 78 3.99 8.74 -8.07
C VAL A 78 3.95 9.15 -9.54
N SER A 79 2.80 9.68 -9.95
CA SER A 79 2.56 10.12 -11.34
C SER A 79 2.61 11.65 -11.54
N ILE A 80 2.57 12.44 -10.46
CA ILE A 80 2.51 13.91 -10.53
C ILE A 80 3.85 14.55 -10.15
N VAL A 81 4.41 14.19 -9.00
CA VAL A 81 5.72 14.67 -8.57
C VAL A 81 6.77 13.74 -9.16
N LYS A 82 7.78 14.25 -9.87
CA LYS A 82 8.84 13.35 -10.32
C LYS A 82 9.63 12.89 -9.10
N PRO A 83 10.02 11.60 -8.96
CA PRO A 83 10.87 11.16 -7.87
C PRO A 83 12.13 12.03 -7.77
N GLU A 84 12.65 12.53 -8.90
CA GLU A 84 13.81 13.44 -8.95
C GLU A 84 13.58 14.82 -8.31
N THR A 85 12.34 15.18 -7.96
CA THR A 85 11.98 16.49 -7.35
C THR A 85 11.60 16.39 -5.87
N ILE A 86 11.68 15.18 -5.30
CA ILE A 86 11.41 14.86 -3.89
C ILE A 86 12.72 14.86 -3.06
N TRP A 87 13.89 14.89 -3.70
CA TRP A 87 15.21 14.87 -3.08
C TRP A 87 16.02 16.11 -3.44
#